data_AF-A0A512JRM1-F1
#
_entry.id   AF-A0A512JRM1-F1
#
_cell.length_a   1.000
_cell.length_b   1.000
_cell.length_c   1.000
_cell.angle_alpha   90.00
_cell.angle_beta   90.00
_cell.angle_gamma   90.00
#
_symmetry.space_group_name_H-M   'P 1'
#
loop_
_entity.id
_entity.type
_entity.pdbx_description
1 polymer ?
#
loop_
_entity_poly.entity_id
_entity_poly.type
_entity_poly.pdbx_seq_one_letter_code
_entity_poly.pdbx_strand_id
1 'polypeptide(L)' 'MRFSGRVTADARLQQERELTQALTATRWVIAGPPVFMGYDPPFALPFLRRNEVAVRLASS' A
#
# COMPACT_ATOMS: atom_id res chain seq x y z
N MET A 1 -2.68 -2.76 2.93
CA MET A 1 -2.78 -1.65 3.91
C MET A 1 -3.45 -0.46 3.23
N ARG A 2 -4.38 0.20 3.93
CA ARG A 2 -5.15 1.34 3.42
C ARG A 2 -4.58 2.65 3.98
N PHE A 3 -4.55 3.69 3.14
CA PHE A 3 -4.15 5.03 3.54
C PHE A 3 -4.93 6.10 2.76
N SER A 4 -4.97 7.33 3.30
CA SER A 4 -5.65 8.48 2.69
C SER A 4 -4.70 9.65 2.49
N GLY A 5 -5.13 10.66 1.73
CA GLY A 5 -4.34 11.85 1.45
C GLY A 5 -3.76 11.88 0.04
N ARG A 6 -2.81 12.79 -0.16
CA ARG A 6 -2.21 13.02 -1.48
C ARG A 6 -1.22 11.90 -1.82
N VAL A 7 -1.45 11.25 -2.96
CA VAL A 7 -0.55 10.21 -3.49
C VAL A 7 0.63 10.89 -4.16
N THR A 8 1.78 10.88 -3.50
CA THR A 8 3.09 11.21 -4.07
C THR A 8 3.95 9.94 -4.14
N ALA A 9 5.05 9.99 -4.90
CA ALA A 9 5.99 8.87 -4.96
C ALA A 9 6.54 8.51 -3.56
N ASP A 10 6.93 9.52 -2.78
CA ASP A 10 7.37 9.33 -1.39
C ASP A 10 6.29 8.74 -0.47
N ALA A 11 5.05 9.26 -0.54
CA ALA A 11 3.96 8.73 0.27
C ALA A 11 3.71 7.25 -0.05
N ARG A 12 3.75 6.87 -1.32
CA ARG A 12 3.64 5.47 -1.75
C ARG A 12 4.80 4.64 -1.18
N LEU A 13 6.04 5.08 -1.35
CA LEU A 13 7.23 4.36 -0.86
C LEU A 13 7.21 4.18 0.66
N GLN A 14 6.76 5.18 1.40
CA GLN A 14 6.63 5.10 2.85
C GLN A 14 5.61 4.02 3.25
N GLN A 15 4.44 4.02 2.63
CA GLN A 15 3.41 3.01 2.91
C GLN A 15 3.84 1.60 2.49
N GLU A 16 4.60 1.46 1.39
CA GLU A 16 5.18 0.17 0.99
C GLU A 16 6.17 -0.36 2.02
N ARG A 17 7.03 0.51 2.58
CA ARG A 17 7.96 0.15 3.66
C ARG A 17 7.24 -0.24 4.95
N GLU A 18 6.24 0.53 5.35
CA GLU A 18 5.44 0.21 6.53
C GLU A 18 4.73 -1.13 6.39
N LEU A 19 4.18 -1.42 5.21
CA LEU A 19 3.57 -2.71 4.92
C LEU A 19 4.59 -3.85 5.04
N THR A 20 5.75 -3.74 4.38
CA THR A 20 6.75 -4.82 4.42
C THR A 20 7.36 -5.00 5.81
N GLN A 21 7.58 -3.91 6.55
CA GLN A 21 8.04 -3.95 7.94
C GLN A 21 7.00 -4.60 8.86
N ALA A 22 5.71 -4.28 8.72
CA ALA A 22 4.68 -4.92 9.52
C ALA A 22 4.63 -6.44 9.27
N LEU A 23 4.93 -6.87 8.04
CA LEU A 23 4.92 -8.29 7.66
C LEU A 23 6.11 -9.08 8.22
N THR A 24 7.26 -8.45 8.50
CA THR A 24 8.40 -9.15 9.10
C THR A 24 8.10 -9.66 10.51
N ALA A 25 7.15 -9.04 11.21
CA ALA A 25 6.65 -9.49 12.51
C ALA A 25 5.63 -10.63 12.41
N THR A 26 5.35 -11.15 11.21
CA THR A 26 4.34 -12.19 10.95
C THR A 26 4.96 -13.44 10.34
N ARG A 27 4.18 -14.52 10.26
CA ARG A 27 4.58 -15.76 9.56
C ARG A 27 4.37 -15.71 8.04
N TRP A 28 3.92 -14.58 7.49
CA TRP A 28 3.56 -14.48 6.08
C TRP A 28 4.80 -14.26 5.22
N VAL A 29 4.94 -15.07 4.16
CA VAL A 29 6.03 -14.94 3.19
C VAL A 29 5.55 -14.11 2.01
N ILE A 30 6.28 -13.04 1.70
CA ILE A 30 6.01 -12.16 0.57
C ILE A 30 6.49 -12.84 -0.73
N ALA A 31 5.63 -12.92 -1.74
CA ALA A 31 5.91 -13.56 -3.02
C ALA A 31 6.13 -12.58 -4.18
N GLY A 32 6.22 -11.28 -3.91
CA GLY A 32 6.45 -10.27 -4.95
C GLY A 32 6.54 -8.84 -4.41
N PRO A 33 6.87 -7.87 -5.28
CA PRO A 33 6.96 -6.48 -4.88
C PRO A 33 5.59 -5.91 -4.45
N PRO A 34 5.58 -4.87 -3.61
CA PRO A 34 4.37 -4.11 -3.31
C PRO A 34 3.74 -3.51 -4.57
N VAL A 35 2.41 -3.47 -4.59
CA VAL A 35 1.60 -2.85 -5.64
C VAL A 35 0.70 -1.78 -5.04
N PHE A 36 0.48 -0.70 -5.77
CA PHE A 36 -0.40 0.40 -5.39
C PHE A 36 -1.74 0.29 -6.09
N MET A 37 -2.82 0.54 -5.35
CA MET A 37 -4.20 0.56 -5.85
C MET A 37 -4.87 1.86 -5.40
N GLY A 38 -5.12 2.76 -6.34
CA GLY A 38 -5.86 4.00 -6.13
C GLY A 38 -7.24 3.90 -6.78
N TYR A 39 -8.31 4.01 -5.99
CA TYR A 39 -9.67 3.77 -6.48
C TYR A 39 -10.43 5.04 -6.86
N ASP A 40 -9.97 6.20 -6.39
CA ASP A 40 -10.70 7.46 -6.54
C ASP A 40 -10.09 8.34 -7.64
N PRO A 41 -10.94 9.08 -8.40
CA PRO A 41 -10.51 9.86 -9.55
C PRO A 41 -9.64 11.06 -9.16
N PRO A 42 -8.85 11.62 -10.10
CA PRO A 42 -7.90 12.71 -9.81
C PRO A 42 -8.57 14.01 -9.34
N PHE A 43 -9.88 14.18 -9.55
CA PHE A 43 -10.67 15.32 -9.07
C PHE A 43 -11.24 15.13 -7.66
N ALA A 44 -11.17 13.92 -7.08
CA ALA A 44 -11.59 13.71 -5.70
C ALA A 44 -10.64 14.45 -4.74
N LEU A 45 -11.20 15.08 -3.70
CA LEU A 45 -10.39 15.75 -2.68
C LEU A 45 -9.42 14.74 -2.03
N PRO A 46 -8.12 15.06 -1.88
CA PRO A 46 -7.10 14.08 -1.48
C PRO A 46 -7.41 13.32 -0.18
N PHE A 47 -8.04 13.95 0.80
CA PHE A 47 -8.40 13.32 2.07
C PHE A 47 -9.59 12.37 1.99
N LEU A 48 -10.38 12.43 0.91
CA LEU A 48 -11.47 11.47 0.63
C LEU A 48 -10.99 10.26 -0.18
N ARG A 49 -9.74 10.29 -0.68
CA ARG A 49 -9.21 9.19 -1.50
C ARG A 49 -8.87 7.98 -0.65
N ARG A 50 -9.28 6.82 -1.16
CA ARG A 50 -8.95 5.49 -0.68
C ARG A 50 -7.83 4.96 -1.55
N ASN A 51 -6.67 4.87 -0.92
CA ASN A 51 -5.47 4.34 -1.52
C ASN A 51 -5.05 3.09 -0.76
N GLU A 52 -4.50 2.12 -1.48
CA GLU A 52 -4.03 0.87 -0.92
C GLU A 52 -2.62 0.54 -1.44
N VAL A 53 -1.82 -0.04 -0.56
CA VAL A 53 -0.63 -0.80 -0.94
C VAL A 53 -0.84 -2.24 -0.53
N ALA A 54 -0.51 -3.18 -1.41
CA ALA A 54 -0.67 -4.61 -1.16
C ALA A 54 0.59 -5.35 -1.60
N VAL A 55 0.83 -6.51 -0.98
CA VAL A 55 1.84 -7.46 -1.46
C VAL A 55 1.16 -8.79 -1.75
N ARG A 56 1.67 -9.53 -2.74
CA ARG A 56 1.26 -10.92 -2.93
C ARG A 56 1.95 -11.78 -1.88
N LEU A 57 1.19 -12.67 -1.24
CA LEU A 57 1.75 -13.68 -0.33
C LEU A 57 2.01 -14.98 -1.10
N ALA A 58 2.95 -15.78 -0.62
CA ALA A 58 3.18 -17.12 -1.14
C ALA A 58 1.98 -18.03 -0.81
N SER A 59 1.55 -18.83 -1.77
CA SER A 59 0.63 -19.95 -1.51
C SER A 59 1.38 -21.01 -0.71
N SER A 60 0.83 -21.39 0.43
CA SER A 60 1.30 -22.56 1.22
C SER A 60 0.87 -23.87 0.58
#